data_AF-A0A2V9IZV7-F1
#
_entry.id   AF-A0A2V9IZV7-F1
#
_cell.length_a   1.000
_cell.length_b   1.000
_cell.length_c   1.000
_cell.angle_alpha   90.00
_cell.angle_beta   90.00
_cell.angle_gamma   90.00
#
_symmetry.space_group_name_H-M   'P 1'
#
loop_
_entity.id
_entity.type
_entity.pdbx_description
1 polymer ?
#
loop_
_entity_poly.entity_id
_entity_poly.type
_entity_poly.pdbx_seq_one_letter_code
_entity_poly.pdbx_strand_id
1 'polypeptide(L)'
;MAGLTHASGARASPPPAKITLSKIALPRPEPLSTVPGLSFLAENVMGELGYYCLLGQLISEEEAKKLAPGWLADRYLLYENPATHRYALVVRTRWTTPETALAFFRDYHTLLAKKFTELAPDPRSGADRFVGRAASGEVILVRKGDECRWAEGVPAAQADAMLKWLQSL
;
A
#
# COMPACT_ATOMS: atom_id res chain seq x y z
N MET A 1 40.73 44.02 -37.79
CA MET A 1 39.59 43.10 -37.69
C MET A 1 40.07 41.83 -36.99
N ALA A 2 39.74 41.65 -35.71
CA ALA A 2 40.02 40.43 -34.96
C ALA A 2 38.67 39.76 -34.66
N GLY A 3 38.49 38.53 -35.15
CA GLY A 3 37.28 37.74 -34.94
C GLY A 3 37.26 37.12 -33.55
N LEU A 4 36.14 37.26 -32.85
CA LEU A 4 35.81 36.53 -31.64
C LEU A 4 34.98 35.30 -32.03
N THR A 5 35.55 34.10 -31.86
CA THR A 5 34.82 32.83 -31.92
C THR A 5 34.33 32.48 -30.51
N HIS A 6 33.02 32.57 -30.29
CA HIS A 6 32.35 31.99 -29.12
C HIS A 6 32.16 30.49 -29.34
N ALA A 7 32.86 29.66 -28.56
CA ALA A 7 32.56 28.24 -28.42
C ALA A 7 31.48 28.06 -27.33
N SER A 8 30.25 27.78 -27.74
CA SER A 8 29.16 27.37 -26.85
C SER A 8 29.32 25.87 -26.53
N GLY A 9 29.81 25.57 -25.32
CA GLY A 9 29.88 24.21 -24.80
C GLY A 9 28.52 23.79 -24.25
N ALA A 10 27.74 23.04 -25.02
CA ALA A 10 26.55 22.36 -24.50
C ALA A 10 26.98 21.28 -23.49
N ARG A 11 26.70 21.51 -22.20
CA ARG A 11 26.81 20.46 -21.19
C ARG A 11 25.72 19.42 -21.48
N ALA A 12 26.14 18.21 -21.83
CA ALA A 12 25.24 17.07 -21.88
C ALA A 12 24.61 16.87 -20.49
N SER A 13 23.28 16.81 -20.44
CA SER A 13 22.56 16.44 -19.23
C SER A 13 23.01 15.04 -18.78
N PRO A 14 23.22 14.81 -17.47
CA PRO A 14 23.57 13.48 -16.98
C PRO A 14 22.46 12.49 -17.36
N PRO A 15 22.82 11.24 -17.68
CA PRO A 15 21.83 10.21 -17.99
C PRO A 15 20.86 10.05 -16.80
N PRO A 16 19.57 9.82 -17.05
CA PRO A 16 18.62 9.57 -15.98
C PRO A 16 19.11 8.39 -15.13
N ALA A 17 19.04 8.54 -13.81
CA ALA A 17 19.42 7.48 -12.88
C ALA A 17 18.61 6.21 -13.21
N LYS A 18 19.28 5.07 -13.31
CA LYS A 18 18.62 3.78 -13.49
C LYS A 18 17.78 3.49 -12.26
N ILE A 19 16.46 3.69 -12.35
CA ILE A 19 15.51 3.30 -11.31
C ILE A 19 15.58 1.78 -11.20
N THR A 20 16.16 1.28 -10.12
CA THR A 20 16.11 -0.15 -9.79
C THR A 20 14.83 -0.37 -9.01
N LEU A 21 13.88 -1.12 -9.58
CA LEU A 21 12.65 -1.48 -8.87
C LEU A 21 13.03 -2.24 -7.60
N SER A 22 12.80 -1.63 -6.45
CA SER A 22 13.05 -2.26 -5.17
C SER A 22 12.12 -3.45 -5.02
N LYS A 23 12.65 -4.61 -4.64
CA LYS A 23 11.80 -5.75 -4.26
C LYS A 23 11.44 -5.60 -2.79
N ILE A 24 10.16 -5.70 -2.47
CA ILE A 24 9.67 -5.82 -1.11
C ILE A 24 9.12 -7.24 -0.92
N ALA A 25 9.43 -7.86 0.22
CA ALA A 25 8.93 -9.18 0.55
C ALA A 25 7.70 -9.06 1.45
N LEU A 26 6.71 -9.90 1.22
CA LEU A 26 5.55 -10.06 2.07
C LEU A 26 5.39 -11.56 2.38
N PRO A 27 5.92 -12.04 3.51
CA PRO A 27 5.75 -13.45 3.87
C PRO A 27 4.27 -13.75 4.11
N ARG A 28 3.89 -15.02 4.02
CA ARG A 28 2.51 -15.42 4.32
C ARG A 28 2.21 -15.20 5.82
N PRO A 29 1.11 -14.53 6.17
CA PRO A 29 0.75 -14.30 7.56
C PRO A 29 0.28 -15.59 8.24
N GLU A 30 0.98 -15.97 9.30
CA GLU A 30 0.55 -17.07 10.19
C GLU A 30 -0.88 -16.88 10.74
N PRO A 31 -1.34 -15.64 11.07
CA PRO A 31 -2.72 -15.44 11.53
C PRO A 31 -3.81 -15.89 10.55
N LEU A 32 -3.55 -15.91 9.24
CA LEU A 32 -4.53 -16.39 8.25
C LEU A 32 -4.41 -17.89 7.99
N SER A 33 -3.23 -18.50 8.19
CA SER A 33 -3.06 -19.94 7.98
C SER A 33 -3.81 -20.80 9.00
N THR A 34 -4.20 -20.22 10.13
CA THR A 34 -4.95 -20.89 11.20
C THR A 34 -6.47 -20.74 11.07
N VAL A 35 -6.96 -20.00 10.05
CA VAL A 35 -8.40 -19.77 9.83
C VAL A 35 -9.01 -20.95 9.05
N PRO A 36 -9.99 -21.69 9.62
CA PRO A 36 -10.61 -22.80 8.92
C PRO A 36 -11.27 -22.39 7.60
N GLY A 37 -10.99 -23.15 6.53
CA GLY A 37 -11.57 -22.93 5.21
C GLY A 37 -10.99 -21.76 4.42
N LEU A 38 -10.10 -20.95 5.01
CA LEU A 38 -9.40 -19.88 4.30
C LEU A 38 -8.10 -20.45 3.69
N SER A 39 -7.94 -20.35 2.38
CA SER A 39 -6.77 -20.82 1.64
C SER A 39 -6.10 -19.69 0.86
N PHE A 40 -4.78 -19.78 0.72
CA PHE A 40 -4.03 -18.88 -0.15
C PHE A 40 -4.49 -19.03 -1.59
N LEU A 41 -4.84 -17.91 -2.23
CA LEU A 41 -5.30 -17.86 -3.62
C LEU A 41 -4.19 -17.34 -4.54
N ALA A 42 -3.61 -16.18 -4.22
CA ALA A 42 -2.67 -15.52 -5.12
C ALA A 42 -1.68 -14.62 -4.39
N GLU A 43 -0.53 -14.41 -5.02
CA GLU A 43 0.46 -13.39 -4.67
C GLU A 43 0.87 -12.66 -5.94
N ASN A 44 0.89 -11.33 -5.91
CA ASN A 44 1.41 -10.55 -7.02
C ASN A 44 1.80 -9.12 -6.59
N VAL A 45 2.11 -8.31 -7.60
CA VAL A 45 2.36 -6.87 -7.53
C VAL A 45 1.17 -6.15 -8.15
N MET A 46 0.67 -5.13 -7.47
CA MET A 46 -0.34 -4.21 -8.02
C MET A 46 0.31 -3.24 -9.01
N GLY A 47 1.49 -2.73 -8.68
CA GLY A 47 2.31 -1.86 -9.53
C GLY A 47 1.83 -0.41 -9.55
N GLU A 48 2.67 0.48 -10.09
CA GLU A 48 2.41 1.93 -10.15
C GLU A 48 1.05 2.27 -10.76
N LEU A 49 0.71 1.68 -11.91
CA LEU A 49 -0.59 1.91 -12.57
C LEU A 49 -1.78 1.48 -11.69
N GLY A 50 -1.65 0.36 -10.98
CA GLY A 50 -2.71 -0.10 -10.09
C GLY A 50 -2.90 0.84 -8.90
N TYR A 51 -1.82 1.38 -8.32
CA TYR A 51 -1.92 2.41 -7.27
C TYR A 51 -2.43 3.75 -7.81
N TYR A 52 -2.07 4.13 -9.02
CA TYR A 52 -2.64 5.29 -9.69
C TYR A 52 -4.17 5.17 -9.80
N CYS A 53 -4.67 4.02 -10.28
CA CYS A 53 -6.12 3.76 -10.38
C CYS A 53 -6.79 3.75 -9.00
N LEU A 54 -6.16 3.11 -8.00
CA LEU A 54 -6.66 3.05 -6.63
C LEU A 54 -6.77 4.45 -5.99
N LEU A 55 -5.72 5.26 -6.12
CA LEU A 55 -5.69 6.64 -5.63
C LEU A 55 -6.71 7.51 -6.39
N GLY A 56 -6.85 7.33 -7.71
CA GLY A 56 -7.83 8.06 -8.51
C GLY A 56 -9.30 7.85 -8.08
N GLN A 57 -9.59 6.84 -7.25
CA GLN A 57 -10.92 6.70 -6.62
C GLN A 57 -11.16 7.70 -5.47
N LEU A 58 -10.11 8.40 -5.02
CA LEU A 58 -10.11 9.20 -3.79
C LEU A 58 -9.86 10.66 -4.02
N ILE A 59 -8.88 10.92 -4.86
CA ILE A 59 -8.34 12.24 -5.17
C ILE A 59 -8.53 12.49 -6.66
N SER A 60 -8.37 13.75 -7.07
CA SER A 60 -8.45 14.09 -8.48
C SER A 60 -7.37 13.36 -9.28
N GLU A 61 -7.62 13.20 -10.59
CA GLU A 61 -6.64 12.58 -11.50
C GLU A 61 -5.29 13.30 -11.46
N GLU A 62 -5.29 14.63 -11.31
CA GLU A 62 -4.07 15.44 -11.22
C GLU A 62 -3.28 15.14 -9.95
N GLU A 63 -3.96 14.96 -8.81
CA GLU A 63 -3.31 14.58 -7.55
C GLU A 63 -2.79 13.14 -7.60
N ALA A 64 -3.53 12.21 -8.21
CA ALA A 64 -3.09 10.83 -8.42
C ALA A 64 -1.83 10.77 -9.29
N LYS A 65 -1.72 11.59 -10.35
CA LYS A 65 -0.52 11.70 -11.19
C LYS A 65 0.70 12.23 -10.43
N LYS A 66 0.50 13.06 -9.40
CA LYS A 66 1.59 13.59 -8.56
C LYS A 66 2.07 12.57 -7.53
N LEU A 67 1.19 11.71 -7.01
CA LEU A 67 1.52 10.75 -5.95
C LEU A 67 2.02 9.40 -6.48
N ALA A 68 1.50 8.91 -7.61
CA ALA A 68 1.86 7.61 -8.17
C ALA A 68 3.38 7.42 -8.38
N PRO A 69 4.16 8.42 -8.86
CA PRO A 69 5.61 8.30 -8.99
C PRO A 69 6.35 8.12 -7.65
N GLY A 70 5.69 8.37 -6.52
CA GLY A 70 6.21 8.11 -5.19
C GLY A 70 6.19 6.62 -4.80
N TRP A 71 5.48 5.77 -5.54
CA TRP A 71 5.48 4.32 -5.33
C TRP A 71 6.81 3.71 -5.77
N LEU A 72 7.39 2.83 -4.95
CA LEU A 72 8.65 2.14 -5.28
C LEU A 72 8.49 0.63 -5.43
N ALA A 73 7.61 0.03 -4.61
CA ALA A 73 7.42 -1.42 -4.58
C ALA A 73 6.12 -1.78 -3.87
N ASP A 74 5.53 -2.90 -4.25
CA ASP A 74 4.49 -3.55 -3.45
C ASP A 74 4.51 -5.07 -3.58
N ARG A 75 3.80 -5.71 -2.66
CA ARG A 75 3.32 -7.09 -2.76
C ARG A 75 1.96 -7.18 -2.11
N TYR A 76 1.08 -7.97 -2.72
CA TYR A 76 -0.15 -8.42 -2.07
C TYR A 76 -0.24 -9.93 -2.00
N LEU A 77 -0.95 -10.41 -0.98
CA LEU A 77 -1.39 -11.78 -0.81
C LEU A 77 -2.92 -11.77 -0.74
N LEU A 78 -3.55 -12.65 -1.51
CA LEU A 78 -4.98 -12.85 -1.52
C LEU A 78 -5.29 -14.25 -1.00
N TYR A 79 -6.23 -14.31 -0.07
CA TYR A 79 -6.79 -15.54 0.47
C TYR A 79 -8.28 -15.59 0.16
N GLU A 80 -8.81 -16.78 -0.04
CA GLU A 80 -10.23 -17.01 -0.25
C GLU A 80 -10.75 -18.10 0.68
N ASN A 81 -12.01 -17.95 1.10
CA ASN A 81 -12.81 -19.04 1.62
C ASN A 81 -13.87 -19.35 0.56
N PRO A 82 -13.69 -20.43 -0.23
CA PRO A 82 -14.56 -20.70 -1.38
C PRO A 82 -15.97 -21.10 -0.96
N ALA A 83 -16.16 -21.66 0.25
CA ALA A 83 -17.47 -22.05 0.76
C ALA A 83 -18.35 -20.83 1.09
N THR A 84 -17.75 -19.73 1.53
CA THR A 84 -18.47 -18.50 1.93
C THR A 84 -18.29 -17.34 0.96
N HIS A 85 -17.52 -17.53 -0.12
CA HIS A 85 -17.08 -16.47 -1.04
C HIS A 85 -16.52 -15.23 -0.32
N ARG A 86 -15.76 -15.46 0.76
CA ARG A 86 -15.08 -14.40 1.52
C ARG A 86 -13.62 -14.34 1.15
N TYR A 87 -13.04 -13.15 1.19
CA TYR A 87 -11.64 -12.93 0.84
C TYR A 87 -10.93 -12.17 1.95
N ALA A 88 -9.65 -12.47 2.13
CA ALA A 88 -8.74 -11.66 2.93
C ALA A 88 -7.60 -11.17 2.05
N LEU A 89 -7.35 -9.87 2.06
CA LEU A 89 -6.28 -9.22 1.32
C LEU A 89 -5.23 -8.75 2.32
N VAL A 90 -3.95 -8.98 2.03
CA VAL A 90 -2.83 -8.45 2.82
C VAL A 90 -1.84 -7.80 1.87
N VAL A 91 -1.42 -6.58 2.15
CA VAL A 91 -0.57 -5.80 1.24
C VAL A 91 0.53 -5.10 2.01
N ARG A 92 1.67 -4.94 1.34
CA ARG A 92 2.82 -4.15 1.79
C ARG A 92 3.30 -3.29 0.64
N THR A 93 3.55 -2.02 0.93
CA THR A 93 4.02 -1.01 -0.03
C THR A 93 5.23 -0.28 0.51
N ARG A 94 6.11 0.15 -0.38
CA ARG A 94 7.20 1.10 -0.10
C ARG A 94 7.07 2.32 -0.99
N TRP A 95 7.36 3.46 -0.38
CA TRP A 95 7.28 4.79 -0.97
C TRP A 95 8.65 5.47 -0.96
N THR A 96 8.79 6.54 -1.73
CA THR A 96 10.05 7.29 -1.85
C THR A 96 10.52 7.92 -0.55
N THR A 97 9.60 8.36 0.31
CA THR A 97 9.92 9.01 1.59
C THR A 97 8.87 8.66 2.67
N PRO A 98 9.20 8.85 3.96
CA PRO A 98 8.22 8.70 5.04
C PRO A 98 6.99 9.61 4.90
N GLU A 99 7.16 10.79 4.28
CA GLU A 99 6.08 11.75 4.04
C GLU A 99 5.12 11.26 2.96
N THR A 100 5.64 10.67 1.87
CA THR A 100 4.78 10.08 0.82
C THR A 100 4.04 8.85 1.32
N ALA A 101 4.68 8.03 2.17
CA ALA A 101 3.99 6.95 2.88
C ALA A 101 2.89 7.46 3.83
N LEU A 102 3.11 8.58 4.53
CA LEU A 102 2.09 9.20 5.38
C LEU A 102 0.89 9.72 4.59
N ALA A 103 1.14 10.35 3.44
CA ALA A 103 0.08 10.78 2.54
C ALA A 103 -0.76 9.58 2.10
N PHE A 104 -0.12 8.52 1.59
CA PHE A 104 -0.81 7.29 1.21
C PHE A 104 -1.61 6.68 2.37
N PHE A 105 -1.04 6.59 3.57
CA PHE A 105 -1.75 6.06 4.75
C PHE A 105 -3.06 6.81 5.03
N ARG A 106 -3.04 8.15 4.96
CA ARG A 106 -4.23 8.99 5.19
C ARG A 106 -5.27 8.84 4.08
N ASP A 107 -4.81 8.83 2.84
CA ASP A 107 -5.69 8.68 1.68
C ASP A 107 -6.33 7.30 1.67
N TYR A 108 -5.54 6.25 1.92
CA TYR A 108 -6.04 4.89 1.96
C TYR A 108 -7.01 4.65 3.12
N HIS A 109 -6.79 5.24 4.30
CA HIS A 109 -7.79 5.24 5.36
C HIS A 109 -9.11 5.90 4.91
N THR A 110 -9.02 7.03 4.19
CA THR A 110 -10.20 7.69 3.60
C THR A 110 -10.89 6.79 2.56
N LEU A 111 -10.15 6.01 1.78
CA LEU A 111 -10.71 4.99 0.88
C LEU A 111 -11.49 3.94 1.63
N LEU A 112 -10.91 3.40 2.71
CA LEU A 112 -11.56 2.35 3.49
C LEU A 112 -12.88 2.85 4.05
N ALA A 113 -12.95 4.09 4.54
CA ALA A 113 -14.19 4.70 5.01
C ALA A 113 -15.24 4.93 3.89
N LYS A 114 -14.81 5.18 2.65
CA LYS A 114 -15.72 5.26 1.48
C LYS A 114 -16.18 3.89 0.99
N LYS A 115 -15.26 2.92 1.00
CA LYS A 115 -15.47 1.54 0.53
C LYS A 115 -16.41 0.77 1.47
N PHE A 116 -16.25 0.97 2.77
CA PHE A 116 -17.04 0.34 3.82
C PHE A 116 -17.81 1.43 4.56
N THR A 117 -19.03 1.72 4.13
CA THR A 117 -19.87 2.77 4.74
C THR A 117 -20.29 2.42 6.18
N GLU A 118 -20.20 1.14 6.54
CA GLU A 118 -20.44 0.58 7.86
C GLU A 118 -19.18 0.52 8.75
N LEU A 119 -18.03 1.04 8.28
CA LEU A 119 -16.75 0.93 8.97
C LEU A 119 -16.81 1.55 10.36
N ALA A 120 -16.72 0.69 11.38
CA ALA A 120 -16.69 1.12 12.76
C ALA A 120 -15.23 1.24 13.24
N PRO A 121 -14.77 2.43 13.71
CA PRO A 121 -13.41 2.59 14.21
C PRO A 121 -13.20 1.84 15.52
N ASP A 122 -11.98 1.31 15.71
CA ASP A 122 -11.59 0.57 16.91
C ASP A 122 -10.62 1.39 17.78
N PRO A 123 -10.69 1.28 19.14
CA PRO A 123 -9.81 1.98 20.07
C PRO A 123 -8.30 1.74 19.87
N ARG A 124 -7.91 0.66 19.19
CA ARG A 124 -6.51 0.37 18.84
C ARG A 124 -5.93 1.34 17.79
N SER A 125 -6.76 2.15 17.13
CA SER A 125 -6.33 3.17 16.17
C SER A 125 -5.44 4.25 16.81
N GLY A 126 -4.62 4.91 16.01
CA GLY A 126 -3.69 5.95 16.44
C GLY A 126 -3.04 6.69 15.27
N ALA A 127 -1.93 7.40 15.51
CA ALA A 127 -1.29 8.22 14.50
C ALA A 127 -0.79 7.43 13.26
N ASP A 128 -0.24 6.23 13.51
CA ASP A 128 0.38 5.37 12.49
C ASP A 128 -0.32 4.02 12.31
N ARG A 129 -1.54 3.91 12.85
CA ARG A 129 -2.37 2.72 12.68
C ARG A 129 -3.84 3.07 12.66
N PHE A 130 -4.57 2.36 11.82
CA PHE A 130 -6.01 2.33 11.82
C PHE A 130 -6.47 0.88 11.97
N VAL A 131 -7.44 0.67 12.85
CA VAL A 131 -8.14 -0.60 13.00
C VAL A 131 -9.63 -0.28 12.94
N GLY A 132 -10.37 -1.03 12.14
CA GLY A 132 -11.81 -0.87 12.03
C GLY A 132 -12.50 -2.15 11.60
N ARG A 133 -13.80 -2.22 11.88
CA ARG A 133 -14.64 -3.37 11.56
C ARG A 133 -15.53 -3.06 10.38
N ALA A 134 -15.50 -3.92 9.36
CA ALA A 134 -16.44 -3.95 8.24
C ALA A 134 -17.24 -5.26 8.24
N ALA A 135 -18.30 -5.35 7.45
CA ALA A 135 -19.12 -6.58 7.34
C ALA A 135 -18.33 -7.77 6.74
N SER A 136 -17.31 -7.47 5.94
CA SER A 136 -16.40 -8.46 5.34
C SER A 136 -15.37 -9.00 6.34
N GLY A 137 -15.09 -8.28 7.44
CA GLY A 137 -14.08 -8.59 8.44
C GLY A 137 -13.42 -7.32 8.98
N GLU A 138 -12.40 -7.51 9.81
CA GLU A 138 -11.58 -6.42 10.33
C GLU A 138 -10.64 -5.90 9.23
N VAL A 139 -10.39 -4.59 9.29
CA VAL A 139 -9.50 -3.83 8.43
C VAL A 139 -8.42 -3.24 9.32
N ILE A 140 -7.16 -3.50 8.97
CA ILE A 140 -5.99 -3.07 9.74
C ILE A 140 -5.03 -2.40 8.78
N LEU A 141 -4.67 -1.15 9.03
CA LEU A 141 -3.69 -0.40 8.24
C LEU A 141 -2.63 0.12 9.20
N VAL A 142 -1.35 -0.09 8.88
CA VAL A 142 -0.21 0.38 9.67
C VAL A 142 0.81 1.07 8.78
N ARG A 143 1.48 2.08 9.33
CA ARG A 143 2.59 2.78 8.69
C ARG A 143 3.84 2.71 9.56
N LYS A 144 5.01 2.56 8.93
CA LYS A 144 6.31 2.64 9.59
C LYS A 144 7.36 3.12 8.60
N GLY A 145 7.95 4.29 8.87
CA GLY A 145 8.89 4.92 7.94
C GLY A 145 8.24 5.21 6.59
N ASP A 146 8.88 4.75 5.53
CA ASP A 146 8.48 4.85 4.12
C ASP A 146 7.57 3.70 3.65
N GLU A 147 7.02 2.90 4.57
CA GLU A 147 6.18 1.74 4.23
C GLU A 147 4.78 1.79 4.86
N CYS A 148 3.79 1.37 4.08
CA CYS A 148 2.45 1.05 4.57
C CYS A 148 2.15 -0.43 4.37
N ARG A 149 1.49 -1.04 5.36
CA ARG A 149 1.04 -2.43 5.34
C ARG A 149 -0.40 -2.46 5.77
N TRP A 150 -1.23 -3.27 5.14
CA TRP A 150 -2.61 -3.41 5.57
C TRP A 150 -3.16 -4.79 5.31
N ALA A 151 -4.24 -5.11 6.00
CA ALA A 151 -5.07 -6.27 5.75
C ALA A 151 -6.54 -5.87 5.77
N GLU A 152 -7.33 -6.51 4.90
CA GLU A 152 -8.78 -6.38 4.84
C GLU A 152 -9.42 -7.77 4.90
N GLY A 153 -10.66 -7.85 5.40
CA GLY A 153 -11.39 -9.11 5.50
C GLY A 153 -10.78 -10.07 6.53
N VAL A 154 -10.04 -9.54 7.50
CA VAL A 154 -9.42 -10.34 8.56
C VAL A 154 -10.51 -10.85 9.50
N PRO A 155 -10.62 -12.16 9.79
CA PRO A 155 -11.57 -12.64 10.78
C PRO A 155 -11.33 -11.98 12.14
N ALA A 156 -12.40 -11.57 12.83
CA ALA A 156 -12.30 -10.81 14.08
C ALA A 156 -11.42 -11.48 15.14
N ALA A 157 -11.49 -12.82 15.23
CA ALA A 157 -10.66 -13.62 16.13
C ALA A 157 -9.14 -13.51 15.87
N GLN A 158 -8.74 -13.11 14.66
CA GLN A 158 -7.34 -12.98 14.24
C GLN A 158 -6.84 -11.54 14.19
N ALA A 159 -7.68 -10.56 14.52
CA ALA A 159 -7.34 -9.15 14.37
C ALA A 159 -6.09 -8.73 15.14
N ASP A 160 -5.96 -9.16 16.40
CA ASP A 160 -4.79 -8.83 17.23
C ASP A 160 -3.51 -9.52 16.75
N ALA A 161 -3.62 -10.78 16.32
CA ALA A 161 -2.49 -11.53 15.79
C ALA A 161 -2.03 -10.92 14.46
N MET A 162 -2.96 -10.54 13.58
CA MET A 162 -2.67 -9.85 12.33
C MET A 162 -2.03 -8.48 12.56
N LEU A 163 -2.56 -7.67 13.48
CA LEU A 163 -1.97 -6.37 13.81
C LEU A 163 -0.52 -6.53 14.29
N LYS A 164 -0.26 -7.45 15.22
CA LYS A 164 1.10 -7.75 15.70
C LYS A 164 2.01 -8.19 14.56
N TRP A 165 1.52 -9.06 13.68
CA TRP A 165 2.29 -9.55 12.54
C TRP A 165 2.65 -8.42 11.58
N LEU A 166 1.69 -7.58 11.18
CA LEU A 166 1.92 -6.42 10.31
C LEU A 166 2.96 -5.46 10.90
N GLN A 167 2.95 -5.25 12.22
CA GLN A 167 3.91 -4.39 12.91
C GLN A 167 5.33 -4.96 13.01
N SER A 168 5.48 -6.29 12.86
CA SER A 168 6.77 -6.98 12.94
C SER A 168 7.58 -6.95 11.63
N LEU A 169 6.92 -6.66 10.50
CA LEU A 169 7.52 -6.56 9.16
C LEU A 169 8.34 -5.27 8.96
#